data_AF-A0AAF0MPM5-F1
#
_entry.id   AF-A0AAF0MPM5-F1
#
_cell.length_a   1.000
_cell.length_b   1.000
_cell.length_c   1.000
_cell.angle_alpha   90.00
_cell.angle_beta   90.00
_cell.angle_gamma   90.00
#
_symmetry.space_group_name_H-M   'P 1'
#
loop_
_entity.id
_entity.type
_entity.pdbx_description
1 polymer ?
#
loop_
_entity_poly.entity_id
_entity_poly.type
_entity_poly.pdbx_seq_one_letter_code
_entity_poly.pdbx_strand_id
1 'polypeptide(L)'
;MRGIRPAGAVNTVTFEELGVRPEIARAAEALGWAEPTRVQAEAIPAALSGRDIIAKAQTGTGKTGAYAMAALSRTEGGRHRPSVLVIVPTRELALQVELEFRKLSKTSRHYSLAVYGGADMRQQAEAIRRGADVIVGTPGRLRDMCERGILSLDSAEEAVIDEADRMMEMGFEEDLNAVLAHLPEGRHTMMFSATMTPSVERLEQSLLHDPVTIDATEGNVLSGLTRQYVIMCRREEKRDVLRAVLARGNPKAIVFCATKTMVDTLYEEMRDDRRVGTLHGDMPQELRERVVRKFRDNRTLVLIATDVAARGLDIEDVDLVVNFDAPSRAESYIHRIGRTGRAGREGTAVTIATRRDMDRIRLFEDATDVRIRRIEPEDLEEFSEPHEVVHHERRARPRPDKGPDQPPKKKPSGRAPDTVSLIINLGKKDGMTRTRIADMVRKRAGLPDEAVGKVGLGEESSFVEVDAMTADAVIDCVDGTVCEGKDVTCDYAPEKESFEESVARKKKEKRRWRGSSSAARKAWASEGDIAKAALLRRQAVRPFRHVRARP
;
A
#
# COMPACT_ATOMS: atom_id res chain seq x y z
N MET A 1 20.15 -50.90 -28.81
CA MET A 1 19.22 -50.34 -27.81
C MET A 1 18.96 -48.89 -28.17
N ARG A 2 17.80 -48.60 -28.78
CA ARG A 2 17.33 -47.22 -29.02
C ARG A 2 16.67 -46.75 -27.73
N GLY A 3 17.25 -45.74 -27.10
CA GLY A 3 16.71 -45.12 -25.88
C GLY A 3 15.39 -44.43 -26.19
N ILE A 4 14.34 -44.86 -25.50
CA ILE A 4 13.03 -44.23 -25.47
C ILE A 4 13.22 -42.83 -24.85
N ARG A 5 12.92 -41.78 -25.60
CA ARG A 5 12.80 -40.42 -25.06
C ARG A 5 11.52 -40.37 -24.19
N PRO A 6 11.54 -39.76 -23.00
CA PRO A 6 10.32 -39.56 -22.24
C PRO A 6 9.41 -38.58 -23.01
N ALA A 7 8.13 -38.93 -23.11
CA ALA A 7 7.09 -38.04 -23.61
C ALA A 7 6.84 -36.95 -22.54
N GLY A 8 6.99 -35.68 -22.91
CA GLY A 8 6.67 -34.55 -22.04
C GLY A 8 7.67 -33.37 -21.99
N ALA A 9 8.55 -33.20 -22.97
CA ALA A 9 9.27 -31.93 -23.10
C ALA A 9 8.31 -30.85 -23.60
N VAL A 10 7.77 -30.04 -22.69
CA VAL A 10 7.11 -28.78 -23.03
C VAL A 10 8.22 -27.88 -23.59
N ASN A 11 8.13 -27.49 -24.87
CA ASN A 11 9.00 -26.47 -25.44
C ASN A 11 8.75 -25.17 -24.68
N THR A 12 9.62 -24.83 -23.72
CA THR A 12 9.54 -23.58 -22.98
C THR A 12 10.16 -22.47 -23.81
N VAL A 13 9.30 -21.64 -24.40
CA VAL A 13 9.67 -20.47 -25.20
C VAL A 13 10.33 -19.43 -24.28
N THR A 14 11.45 -18.88 -24.67
CA THR A 14 12.18 -17.84 -23.91
C THR A 14 11.70 -16.43 -24.28
N PHE A 15 11.98 -15.43 -23.44
CA PHE A 15 11.65 -14.03 -23.76
C PHE A 15 12.37 -13.52 -25.02
N GLU A 16 13.61 -13.95 -25.27
CA GLU A 16 14.33 -13.59 -26.50
C GLU A 16 13.65 -14.19 -27.75
N GLU A 17 13.14 -15.43 -27.67
CA GLU A 17 12.36 -16.05 -28.75
C GLU A 17 11.01 -15.37 -29.01
N LEU A 18 10.45 -14.69 -28.00
CA LEU A 18 9.28 -13.81 -28.17
C LEU A 18 9.63 -12.47 -28.82
N GLY A 19 10.91 -12.19 -29.09
CA GLY A 19 11.40 -10.96 -29.72
C GLY A 19 11.78 -9.85 -28.74
N VAL A 20 11.78 -10.11 -27.42
CA VAL A 20 12.22 -9.14 -26.42
C VAL A 20 13.70 -8.82 -26.62
N ARG A 21 14.09 -7.54 -26.52
CA ARG A 21 15.50 -7.17 -26.67
C ARG A 21 16.37 -7.89 -25.63
N PRO A 22 17.56 -8.40 -26.00
CA PRO A 22 18.38 -9.22 -25.11
C PRO A 22 18.70 -8.57 -23.76
N GLU A 23 18.90 -7.26 -23.72
CA GLU A 23 19.14 -6.53 -22.48
C GLU A 23 17.93 -6.53 -21.53
N ILE A 24 16.71 -6.51 -22.06
CA ILE A 24 15.46 -6.58 -21.29
C ILE A 24 15.19 -8.03 -20.85
N ALA A 25 15.39 -8.99 -21.75
CA ALA A 25 15.24 -10.42 -21.45
C ALA A 25 16.16 -10.86 -20.31
N ARG A 26 17.45 -10.47 -20.34
CA ARG A 26 18.38 -10.70 -19.24
C ARG A 26 17.95 -10.05 -17.92
N ALA A 27 17.32 -8.88 -17.97
CA ALA A 27 16.79 -8.23 -16.77
C ALA A 27 15.61 -9.03 -16.19
N ALA A 28 14.71 -9.55 -17.03
CA ALA A 28 13.62 -10.43 -16.63
C ALA A 28 14.14 -11.73 -16.00
N GLU A 29 15.12 -12.40 -16.61
CA GLU A 29 15.76 -13.60 -16.05
C GLU A 29 16.39 -13.33 -14.68
N ALA A 30 17.08 -12.20 -14.52
CA ALA A 30 17.68 -11.80 -13.24
C ALA A 30 16.64 -11.50 -12.14
N LEU A 31 15.38 -11.24 -12.51
CA LEU A 31 14.24 -11.13 -11.58
C LEU A 31 13.60 -12.49 -11.27
N GLY A 32 14.11 -13.57 -11.86
CA GLY A 32 13.57 -14.93 -11.71
C GLY A 32 12.44 -15.25 -12.70
N TRP A 33 12.23 -14.43 -13.73
CA TRP A 33 11.25 -14.72 -14.79
C TRP A 33 11.93 -15.58 -15.84
N ALA A 34 11.92 -16.90 -15.64
CA ALA A 34 12.53 -17.85 -16.56
C ALA A 34 11.59 -18.22 -17.73
N GLU A 35 10.28 -18.31 -17.45
CA GLU A 35 9.27 -18.74 -18.42
C GLU A 35 8.19 -17.65 -18.57
N PRO A 36 7.81 -17.30 -19.81
CA PRO A 36 6.75 -16.34 -20.06
C PRO A 36 5.39 -16.90 -19.62
N THR A 37 4.59 -16.06 -18.96
CA THR A 37 3.19 -16.39 -18.71
C THR A 37 2.41 -16.39 -20.03
N ARG A 38 1.21 -17.01 -20.05
CA ARG A 38 0.37 -17.05 -21.26
C ARG A 38 0.12 -15.66 -21.85
N VAL A 39 -0.27 -14.68 -21.02
CA VAL A 39 -0.49 -13.31 -21.50
C VAL A 39 0.79 -12.67 -22.04
N GLN A 40 1.97 -13.00 -21.49
CA GLN A 40 3.26 -12.53 -22.01
C GLN A 40 3.59 -13.18 -23.35
N ALA A 41 3.41 -14.49 -23.48
CA ALA A 41 3.65 -15.24 -24.71
C ALA A 41 2.77 -14.79 -25.88
N GLU A 42 1.53 -14.36 -25.60
CA GLU A 42 0.60 -13.85 -26.62
C GLU A 42 0.78 -12.35 -26.89
N ALA A 43 0.89 -11.53 -25.83
CA ALA A 43 0.89 -10.07 -25.99
C ALA A 43 2.23 -9.50 -26.46
N ILE A 44 3.36 -10.07 -26.05
CA ILE A 44 4.67 -9.53 -26.44
C ILE A 44 4.87 -9.61 -27.96
N PRO A 45 4.75 -10.78 -28.62
CA PRO A 45 4.95 -10.84 -30.07
C PRO A 45 3.93 -9.99 -30.84
N ALA A 46 2.69 -9.93 -30.38
CA ALA A 46 1.66 -9.08 -30.97
C ALA A 46 2.07 -7.60 -30.92
N ALA A 47 2.57 -7.12 -29.78
CA ALA A 47 2.96 -5.72 -29.60
C ALA A 47 4.19 -5.39 -30.45
N LEU A 48 5.17 -6.30 -30.49
CA LEU A 48 6.38 -6.13 -31.29
C LEU A 48 6.08 -6.10 -32.79
N SER A 49 4.98 -6.73 -33.24
CA SER A 49 4.51 -6.62 -34.62
C SER A 49 3.99 -5.21 -35.00
N GLY A 50 3.73 -4.35 -34.01
CA GLY A 50 3.28 -2.97 -34.20
C GLY A 50 1.77 -2.79 -34.37
N ARG A 51 0.97 -3.84 -34.16
CA ARG A 51 -0.49 -3.73 -34.06
C ARG A 51 -0.92 -3.39 -32.65
N ASP A 52 -1.90 -2.50 -32.54
CA ASP A 52 -2.52 -2.20 -31.26
C ASP A 52 -3.07 -3.46 -30.59
N ILE A 53 -3.16 -3.44 -29.26
CA ILE A 53 -3.59 -4.59 -28.48
C ILE A 53 -4.76 -4.21 -27.59
N ILE A 54 -5.75 -5.09 -27.54
CA ILE A 54 -6.64 -5.19 -26.39
C ILE A 54 -6.47 -6.55 -25.72
N ALA A 55 -6.08 -6.56 -24.45
CA ALA A 55 -5.87 -7.76 -23.68
C ALA A 55 -6.85 -7.85 -22.51
N LYS A 56 -7.71 -8.86 -22.54
CA LYS A 56 -8.55 -9.27 -21.42
C LYS A 56 -7.73 -10.13 -20.49
N ALA A 57 -7.33 -9.58 -19.35
CA ALA A 57 -6.51 -10.30 -18.39
C ALA A 57 -6.69 -9.74 -16.97
N GLN A 58 -6.75 -10.65 -15.99
CA GLN A 58 -6.89 -10.32 -14.58
C GLN A 58 -5.55 -9.91 -13.95
N THR A 59 -5.57 -9.38 -12.73
CA THR A 59 -4.34 -9.07 -11.98
C THR A 59 -3.57 -10.35 -11.64
N GLY A 60 -2.23 -10.26 -11.52
CA GLY A 60 -1.39 -11.41 -11.21
C GLY A 60 -1.04 -12.33 -12.39
N THR A 61 -1.52 -12.06 -13.60
CA THR A 61 -1.23 -12.89 -14.79
C THR A 61 0.09 -12.54 -15.48
N GLY A 62 0.80 -11.52 -15.01
CA GLY A 62 2.03 -11.03 -15.64
C GLY A 62 1.84 -9.94 -16.70
N LYS A 63 0.64 -9.33 -16.78
CA LYS A 63 0.32 -8.20 -17.70
C LYS A 63 1.37 -7.09 -17.68
N THR A 64 1.74 -6.63 -16.48
CA THR A 64 2.71 -5.55 -16.31
C THR A 64 4.05 -5.89 -16.95
N GLY A 65 4.53 -7.12 -16.75
CA GLY A 65 5.72 -7.60 -17.43
C GLY A 65 5.56 -7.60 -18.95
N ALA A 66 4.40 -8.03 -19.46
CA ALA A 66 4.14 -8.12 -20.90
C ALA A 66 4.26 -6.75 -21.59
N TYR A 67 3.49 -5.75 -21.15
CA TYR A 67 3.55 -4.43 -21.79
C TYR A 67 4.84 -3.67 -21.47
N ALA A 68 5.44 -3.88 -20.30
CA ALA A 68 6.71 -3.23 -19.97
C ALA A 68 7.83 -3.75 -20.86
N MET A 69 7.95 -5.07 -21.06
CA MET A 69 8.94 -5.66 -21.95
C MET A 69 8.70 -5.27 -23.41
N ALA A 70 7.44 -5.23 -23.85
CA ALA A 70 7.10 -4.78 -25.20
C ALA A 70 7.46 -3.31 -25.43
N ALA A 71 6.97 -2.40 -24.59
CA ALA A 71 7.24 -0.95 -24.71
C ALA A 71 8.74 -0.64 -24.60
N LEU A 72 9.45 -1.26 -23.65
CA LEU A 72 10.89 -1.12 -23.52
C LEU A 72 11.65 -1.77 -24.68
N SER A 73 11.10 -2.73 -25.42
CA SER A 73 11.79 -3.31 -26.58
C SER A 73 11.57 -2.50 -27.86
N ARG A 74 10.46 -1.74 -27.92
CA ARG A 74 10.08 -0.90 -29.07
C ARG A 74 10.70 0.50 -29.02
N THR A 75 11.15 0.96 -27.85
CA THR A 75 11.68 2.31 -27.65
C THR A 75 13.17 2.34 -27.28
N GLU A 76 13.81 3.49 -27.50
CA GLU A 76 15.22 3.72 -27.13
C GLU A 76 15.32 4.50 -25.82
N GLY A 77 16.18 4.02 -24.91
CA GLY A 77 16.37 4.62 -23.58
C GLY A 77 17.45 5.70 -23.57
N GLY A 78 17.34 6.62 -22.61
CA GLY A 78 18.31 7.71 -22.40
C GLY A 78 18.06 8.93 -23.30
N ARG A 79 16.86 9.04 -23.90
CA ARG A 79 16.45 10.24 -24.64
C ARG A 79 16.02 11.37 -23.70
N HIS A 80 15.68 11.04 -22.44
CA HIS A 80 15.21 11.99 -21.43
C HIS A 80 13.96 12.77 -21.86
N ARG A 81 13.20 12.22 -22.82
CA ARG A 81 11.90 12.71 -23.30
C ARG A 81 10.94 11.52 -23.32
N PRO A 82 9.68 11.69 -22.85
CA PRO A 82 8.75 10.57 -22.76
C PRO A 82 8.51 9.94 -24.14
N SER A 83 8.94 8.69 -24.31
CA SER A 83 8.64 7.82 -25.45
C SER A 83 7.56 6.79 -25.11
N VAL A 84 7.38 6.50 -23.82
CA VAL A 84 6.36 5.58 -23.32
C VAL A 84 5.49 6.29 -22.28
N LEU A 85 4.17 6.26 -22.47
CA LEU A 85 3.19 6.65 -21.47
C LEU A 85 2.40 5.43 -20.98
N VAL A 86 2.29 5.26 -19.67
CA VAL A 86 1.44 4.24 -19.04
C VAL A 86 0.43 4.93 -18.14
N ILE A 87 -0.85 4.75 -18.42
CA ILE A 87 -1.96 5.35 -17.68
C ILE A 87 -2.61 4.27 -16.82
N VAL A 88 -2.72 4.54 -15.53
CA VAL A 88 -3.26 3.62 -14.51
C VAL A 88 -4.26 4.33 -13.59
N PRO A 89 -5.28 3.64 -13.05
CA PRO A 89 -6.34 4.27 -12.25
C PRO A 89 -5.89 4.81 -10.89
N THR A 90 -4.81 4.29 -10.31
CA THR A 90 -4.43 4.56 -8.92
C THR A 90 -2.95 4.92 -8.78
N ARG A 91 -2.65 5.69 -7.74
CA ARG A 91 -1.28 6.07 -7.39
C ARG A 91 -0.43 4.85 -7.07
N GLU A 92 -1.01 3.92 -6.35
CA GLU A 92 -0.35 2.71 -5.88
C GLU A 92 0.05 1.82 -7.06
N LEU A 93 -0.87 1.65 -8.02
CA LEU A 93 -0.54 0.95 -9.25
C LEU A 93 0.52 1.70 -10.07
N ALA A 94 0.48 3.04 -10.09
CA ALA A 94 1.52 3.82 -10.79
C ALA A 94 2.92 3.58 -10.21
N LEU A 95 3.04 3.52 -8.88
CA LEU A 95 4.30 3.22 -8.20
C LEU A 95 4.75 1.77 -8.46
N GLN A 96 3.82 0.82 -8.44
CA GLN A 96 4.11 -0.58 -8.71
C GLN A 96 4.60 -0.78 -10.16
N VAL A 97 3.88 -0.21 -11.12
CA VAL A 97 4.23 -0.31 -12.54
C VAL A 97 5.55 0.39 -12.82
N GLU A 98 5.78 1.60 -12.29
CA GLU A 98 7.07 2.28 -12.40
C GLU A 98 8.21 1.43 -11.84
N LEU A 99 8.00 0.77 -10.70
CA LEU A 99 9.00 -0.12 -10.12
C LEU A 99 9.34 -1.30 -11.04
N GLU A 100 8.35 -1.88 -11.71
CA GLU A 100 8.57 -2.95 -12.70
C GLU A 100 9.35 -2.45 -13.92
N PHE A 101 8.99 -1.29 -14.47
CA PHE A 101 9.78 -0.65 -15.53
C PHE A 101 11.22 -0.42 -15.09
N ARG A 102 11.44 0.10 -13.89
CA ARG A 102 12.77 0.38 -13.33
C ARG A 102 13.61 -0.88 -13.12
N LYS A 103 12.97 -2.01 -12.77
CA LYS A 103 13.64 -3.31 -12.63
C LYS A 103 14.07 -3.84 -14.00
N LEU A 104 13.19 -3.76 -15.00
CA LEU A 104 13.42 -4.23 -16.36
C LEU A 104 14.38 -3.33 -17.16
N SER A 105 14.44 -2.03 -16.84
CA SER A 105 15.25 -1.06 -17.56
C SER A 105 16.71 -0.92 -17.09
N LYS A 106 17.14 -1.71 -16.09
CA LYS A 106 18.48 -1.63 -15.47
C LYS A 106 19.63 -1.61 -16.49
N THR A 107 19.44 -2.25 -17.63
CA THR A 107 20.44 -2.46 -18.69
C THR A 107 20.11 -1.73 -19.99
N SER A 108 18.89 -1.20 -20.14
CA SER A 108 18.42 -0.54 -21.37
C SER A 108 18.45 0.99 -21.32
N ARG A 109 18.98 1.56 -20.23
CA ARG A 109 19.11 3.02 -19.99
C ARG A 109 17.79 3.80 -19.89
N HIS A 110 16.63 3.15 -19.94
CA HIS A 110 15.37 3.86 -19.78
C HIS A 110 15.22 4.35 -18.35
N TYR A 111 14.88 5.63 -18.22
CA TYR A 111 14.51 6.22 -16.94
C TYR A 111 12.98 6.34 -16.85
N SER A 112 12.40 5.72 -15.83
CA SER A 112 10.96 5.76 -15.52
C SER A 112 10.64 6.75 -14.42
N LEU A 113 9.45 7.34 -14.48
CA LEU A 113 8.92 8.24 -13.45
C LEU A 113 7.43 8.02 -13.22
N ALA A 114 7.03 7.91 -11.96
CA ALA A 114 5.64 7.86 -11.55
C ALA A 114 5.08 9.27 -11.32
N VAL A 115 3.90 9.55 -11.87
CA VAL A 115 3.24 10.87 -11.88
C VAL A 115 1.78 10.71 -11.45
N TYR A 116 1.44 11.18 -10.25
CA TYR A 116 0.12 10.92 -9.66
C TYR A 116 -0.34 12.01 -8.69
N GLY A 117 -1.66 12.05 -8.42
CA GLY A 117 -2.29 12.97 -7.48
C GLY A 117 -1.89 12.76 -6.01
N GLY A 118 -2.07 13.78 -5.17
CA GLY A 118 -1.82 13.69 -3.72
C GLY A 118 -0.34 13.76 -3.29
N ALA A 119 0.60 13.90 -4.22
CA ALA A 119 2.00 14.25 -3.94
C ALA A 119 2.34 15.66 -4.46
N ASP A 120 3.42 16.24 -3.92
CA ASP A 120 3.82 17.62 -4.22
C ASP A 120 4.06 17.84 -5.72
N MET A 121 3.34 18.81 -6.29
CA MET A 121 3.38 19.14 -7.72
C MET A 121 4.75 19.66 -8.14
N ARG A 122 5.42 20.45 -7.28
CA ARG A 122 6.71 21.06 -7.63
C ARG A 122 7.81 19.99 -7.71
N GLN A 123 7.81 19.04 -6.79
CA GLN A 123 8.76 17.92 -6.81
C GLN A 123 8.59 17.04 -8.05
N GLN A 124 7.35 16.73 -8.44
CA GLN A 124 7.12 15.95 -9.66
C GLN A 124 7.45 16.76 -10.93
N ALA A 125 7.11 18.05 -10.97
CA ALA A 125 7.52 18.93 -12.08
C ALA A 125 9.04 18.99 -12.22
N GLU A 126 9.77 19.06 -11.11
CA GLU A 126 11.23 19.03 -11.13
C GLU A 126 11.78 17.67 -11.59
N ALA A 127 11.14 16.57 -11.19
CA ALA A 127 11.49 15.24 -11.69
C ALA A 127 11.28 15.10 -13.20
N ILE A 128 10.18 15.65 -13.73
CA ILE A 128 9.90 15.67 -15.17
C ILE A 128 10.94 16.52 -15.91
N ARG A 129 11.34 17.69 -15.37
CA ARG A 129 12.37 18.54 -15.97
C ARG A 129 13.75 17.89 -16.05
N ARG A 130 14.07 16.98 -15.12
CA ARG A 130 15.30 16.16 -15.21
C ARG A 130 15.26 15.16 -16.38
N GLY A 131 14.08 14.92 -16.93
CA GLY A 131 13.85 14.08 -18.09
C GLY A 131 13.60 12.62 -17.74
N ALA A 132 12.62 12.02 -18.42
CA ALA A 132 12.27 10.61 -18.32
C ALA A 132 11.85 10.05 -19.68
N ASP A 133 12.16 8.78 -19.92
CA ASP A 133 11.78 8.07 -21.14
C ASP A 133 10.39 7.40 -20.96
N VAL A 134 10.10 6.95 -19.74
CA VAL A 134 8.83 6.32 -19.39
C VAL A 134 8.10 7.15 -18.34
N ILE A 135 6.86 7.53 -18.62
CA ILE A 135 5.96 8.17 -17.64
C ILE A 135 4.86 7.17 -17.29
N VAL A 136 4.72 6.88 -16.00
CA VAL A 136 3.61 6.07 -15.47
C VAL A 136 2.74 6.97 -14.62
N GLY A 137 1.45 7.10 -14.88
CA GLY A 137 0.66 8.06 -14.11
C GLY A 137 -0.84 7.89 -14.09
N THR A 138 -1.47 8.66 -13.20
CA THR A 138 -2.93 8.68 -13.03
C THR A 138 -3.56 9.78 -13.89
N PRO A 139 -4.74 9.54 -14.53
CA PRO A 139 -5.36 10.45 -15.49
C PRO A 139 -5.38 11.92 -15.06
N GLY A 140 -5.98 12.23 -13.91
CA GLY A 140 -6.15 13.62 -13.47
C GLY A 140 -4.84 14.38 -13.25
N ARG A 141 -3.77 13.72 -12.78
CA ARG A 141 -2.45 14.37 -12.62
C ARG A 141 -1.73 14.53 -13.95
N LEU A 142 -1.80 13.52 -14.83
CA LEU A 142 -1.24 13.59 -16.17
C LEU A 142 -1.87 14.75 -16.94
N ARG A 143 -3.21 14.86 -16.92
CA ARG A 143 -3.95 15.96 -17.54
C ARG A 143 -3.45 17.32 -17.02
N ASP A 144 -3.45 17.52 -15.70
CA ASP A 144 -3.03 18.78 -15.09
C ASP A 144 -1.58 19.17 -15.45
N MET A 145 -0.68 18.20 -15.63
CA MET A 145 0.70 18.47 -16.04
C MET A 145 0.85 18.78 -17.53
N CYS A 146 0.08 18.11 -18.39
CA CYS A 146 0.05 18.40 -19.82
C CYS A 146 -0.56 19.77 -20.12
N GLU A 147 -1.71 20.09 -19.51
CA GLU A 147 -2.41 21.37 -19.68
C GLU A 147 -1.55 22.56 -19.23
N ARG A 148 -0.72 22.39 -18.20
CA ARG A 148 0.22 23.41 -17.72
C ARG A 148 1.51 23.49 -18.52
N GLY A 149 1.71 22.64 -19.53
CA GLY A 149 2.95 22.55 -20.30
C GLY A 149 4.15 22.07 -19.48
N ILE A 150 3.93 21.39 -18.35
CA ILE A 150 5.00 20.79 -17.52
C ILE A 150 5.45 19.47 -18.13
N LEU A 151 4.51 18.70 -18.68
CA LEU A 151 4.75 17.42 -19.33
C LEU A 151 4.38 17.53 -20.82
N SER A 152 5.35 17.30 -21.71
CA SER A 152 5.12 17.14 -23.15
C SER A 152 5.15 15.66 -23.49
N LEU A 153 4.15 15.21 -24.25
CA LEU A 153 3.97 13.84 -24.70
C LEU A 153 4.13 13.70 -26.23
N ASP A 154 4.57 14.74 -26.91
CA ASP A 154 4.64 14.81 -28.39
C ASP A 154 5.63 13.81 -29.00
N SER A 155 6.47 13.19 -28.17
CA SER A 155 7.47 12.17 -28.57
C SER A 155 7.07 10.76 -28.13
N ALA A 156 5.88 10.57 -27.56
CA ALA A 156 5.40 9.28 -27.12
C ALA A 156 5.10 8.39 -28.33
N GLU A 157 5.84 7.29 -28.44
CA GLU A 157 5.69 6.25 -29.46
C GLU A 157 4.77 5.13 -28.96
N GLU A 158 4.69 4.95 -27.65
CA GLU A 158 3.95 3.87 -26.98
C GLU A 158 2.99 4.44 -25.93
N ALA A 159 1.74 4.01 -25.97
CA ALA A 159 0.73 4.30 -24.96
C ALA A 159 0.16 3.00 -24.37
N VAL A 160 0.13 2.89 -23.05
CA VAL A 160 -0.45 1.76 -22.32
C VAL A 160 -1.57 2.26 -21.43
N ILE A 161 -2.72 1.59 -21.49
CA ILE A 161 -3.91 1.89 -20.68
C ILE A 161 -4.18 0.62 -19.87
N ASP A 162 -3.82 0.63 -18.58
CA ASP A 162 -3.96 -0.55 -17.71
C ASP A 162 -5.10 -0.36 -16.70
N GLU A 163 -5.84 -1.43 -16.45
CA GLU A 163 -7.12 -1.43 -15.74
C GLU A 163 -8.12 -0.41 -16.33
N ALA A 164 -8.38 -0.51 -17.65
CA ALA A 164 -9.26 0.41 -18.37
C ALA A 164 -10.68 0.45 -17.79
N ASP A 165 -11.27 -0.72 -17.50
CA ASP A 165 -12.56 -0.84 -16.80
C ASP A 165 -12.57 -0.07 -15.48
N ARG A 166 -11.49 -0.17 -14.70
CA ARG A 166 -11.37 0.51 -13.43
C ARG A 166 -11.35 2.03 -13.58
N MET A 167 -10.68 2.56 -14.60
CA MET A 167 -10.70 4.00 -14.89
C MET A 167 -12.10 4.48 -15.26
N MET A 168 -12.85 3.70 -16.05
CA MET A 168 -14.24 4.03 -16.40
C MET A 168 -15.14 4.03 -15.15
N GLU A 169 -15.01 3.03 -14.28
CA GLU A 169 -15.76 2.97 -13.01
C GLU A 169 -15.48 4.14 -12.07
N MET A 170 -14.28 4.71 -12.13
CA MET A 170 -13.86 5.85 -11.31
C MET A 170 -14.26 7.20 -11.92
N GLY A 171 -14.84 7.21 -13.11
CA GLY A 171 -15.24 8.43 -13.81
C GLY A 171 -14.06 9.19 -14.42
N PHE A 172 -12.95 8.53 -14.72
CA PHE A 172 -11.77 9.16 -15.32
C PHE A 172 -11.84 9.28 -16.85
N GLU A 173 -12.99 9.04 -17.48
CA GLU A 173 -13.13 9.07 -18.94
C GLU A 173 -12.73 10.43 -19.54
N GLU A 174 -13.18 11.54 -18.96
CA GLU A 174 -12.81 12.89 -19.40
C GLU A 174 -11.31 13.17 -19.23
N ASP A 175 -10.76 12.83 -18.06
CA ASP A 175 -9.34 13.01 -17.75
C ASP A 175 -8.46 12.19 -18.71
N LEU A 176 -8.86 10.95 -19.00
CA LEU A 176 -8.16 10.05 -19.90
C LEU A 176 -8.16 10.60 -21.32
N ASN A 177 -9.32 10.97 -21.84
CA ASN A 177 -9.45 11.55 -23.19
C ASN A 177 -8.62 12.83 -23.34
N ALA A 178 -8.57 13.68 -22.30
CA ALA A 178 -7.75 14.88 -22.31
C ALA A 178 -6.24 14.57 -22.38
N VAL A 179 -5.77 13.57 -21.64
CA VAL A 179 -4.37 13.11 -21.74
C VAL A 179 -4.06 12.53 -23.12
N LEU A 180 -4.96 11.69 -23.64
CA LEU A 180 -4.78 11.04 -24.94
C LEU A 180 -4.71 12.05 -26.09
N ALA A 181 -5.39 13.20 -25.98
CA ALA A 181 -5.34 14.28 -26.96
C ALA A 181 -3.96 14.96 -27.07
N HIS A 182 -3.08 14.77 -26.08
CA HIS A 182 -1.68 15.24 -26.13
C HIS A 182 -0.72 14.22 -26.76
N LEU A 183 -1.20 13.03 -27.14
CA LEU A 183 -0.37 12.00 -27.75
C LEU A 183 -0.39 12.09 -29.28
N PRO A 184 0.71 11.72 -29.96
CA PRO A 184 0.75 11.63 -31.42
C PRO A 184 -0.25 10.59 -31.98
N GLU A 185 -0.82 10.84 -33.16
CA GLU A 185 -1.77 9.93 -33.81
C GLU A 185 -1.15 8.58 -34.23
N GLY A 186 0.12 8.58 -34.65
CA GLY A 186 0.84 7.38 -35.13
C GLY A 186 1.51 6.53 -34.05
N ARG A 187 1.06 6.63 -32.80
CA ARG A 187 1.60 5.84 -31.68
C ARG A 187 1.04 4.41 -31.70
N HIS A 188 1.76 3.48 -31.11
CA HIS A 188 1.24 2.15 -30.79
C HIS A 188 0.54 2.17 -29.43
N THR A 189 -0.64 1.56 -29.36
CA THR A 189 -1.47 1.56 -28.15
C THR A 189 -1.79 0.14 -27.67
N MET A 190 -1.55 -0.11 -26.38
CA MET A 190 -1.93 -1.35 -25.71
C MET A 190 -2.91 -1.07 -24.59
N MET A 191 -4.09 -1.69 -24.64
CA MET A 191 -5.12 -1.58 -23.62
C MET A 191 -5.29 -2.91 -22.87
N PHE A 192 -5.30 -2.84 -21.54
CA PHE A 192 -5.50 -3.97 -20.66
C PHE A 192 -6.70 -3.74 -19.76
N SER A 193 -7.63 -4.70 -19.75
CA SER A 193 -8.84 -4.63 -18.94
C SER A 193 -9.16 -6.02 -18.37
N ALA A 194 -9.77 -6.08 -17.18
CA ALA A 194 -10.30 -7.36 -16.69
C ALA A 194 -11.67 -7.66 -17.29
N THR A 195 -12.43 -6.61 -17.62
CA THR A 195 -13.80 -6.69 -18.14
C THR A 195 -14.02 -5.81 -19.37
N MET A 196 -14.94 -6.22 -20.24
CA MET A 196 -15.39 -5.44 -21.41
C MET A 196 -16.78 -4.89 -21.14
N THR A 197 -16.85 -3.79 -20.39
CA THR A 197 -18.10 -3.06 -20.21
C THR A 197 -18.37 -2.18 -21.44
N PRO A 198 -19.61 -1.74 -21.69
CA PRO A 198 -19.91 -0.86 -22.83
C PRO A 198 -19.08 0.43 -22.85
N SER A 199 -18.62 0.92 -21.70
CA SER A 199 -17.71 2.07 -21.63
C SER A 199 -16.29 1.73 -22.07
N VAL A 200 -15.80 0.53 -21.74
CA VAL A 200 -14.49 0.04 -22.20
C VAL A 200 -14.52 -0.25 -23.70
N GLU A 201 -15.61 -0.82 -24.21
CA GLU A 201 -15.81 -1.05 -25.65
C GLU A 201 -15.83 0.27 -26.44
N ARG A 202 -16.46 1.32 -25.90
CA ARG A 202 -16.40 2.65 -26.52
C ARG A 202 -14.99 3.25 -26.50
N LEU A 203 -14.28 3.08 -25.39
CA LEU A 203 -12.89 3.52 -25.28
C LEU A 203 -11.99 2.75 -26.26
N GLU A 204 -12.18 1.44 -26.41
CA GLU A 204 -11.49 0.62 -27.40
C GLU A 204 -11.66 1.19 -28.81
N GLN A 205 -12.91 1.41 -29.21
CA GLN A 205 -13.26 1.87 -30.56
C GLN A 205 -12.76 3.29 -30.86
N SER A 206 -12.61 4.13 -29.84
CA SER A 206 -12.10 5.50 -30.01
C SER A 206 -10.58 5.58 -30.02
N LEU A 207 -9.90 4.61 -29.39
CA LEU A 207 -8.48 4.70 -29.08
C LEU A 207 -7.61 3.79 -29.94
N LEU A 208 -8.07 2.56 -30.24
CA LEU A 208 -7.26 1.55 -30.90
C LEU A 208 -7.52 1.48 -32.40
N HIS A 209 -6.47 1.18 -33.16
CA HIS A 209 -6.55 0.98 -34.61
C HIS A 209 -6.23 -0.47 -35.00
N ASP A 210 -7.23 -1.18 -35.53
CA ASP A 210 -7.14 -2.61 -35.92
C ASP A 210 -6.49 -3.50 -34.83
N PRO A 211 -7.03 -3.49 -33.58
CA PRO A 211 -6.36 -4.14 -32.47
C PRO A 211 -6.43 -5.66 -32.54
N VAL A 212 -5.35 -6.31 -32.08
CA VAL A 212 -5.36 -7.73 -31.76
C VAL A 212 -6.04 -7.91 -30.41
N THR A 213 -7.12 -8.70 -30.39
CA THR A 213 -7.75 -9.13 -29.14
C THR A 213 -7.04 -10.36 -28.57
N ILE A 214 -6.59 -10.24 -27.33
CA ILE A 214 -5.97 -11.31 -26.55
C ILE A 214 -6.89 -11.63 -25.39
N ASP A 215 -7.36 -12.87 -25.32
CA ASP A 215 -8.17 -13.34 -24.20
C ASP A 215 -7.37 -14.34 -23.36
N ALA A 216 -6.78 -13.80 -22.29
CA ALA A 216 -6.06 -14.58 -21.29
C ALA A 216 -6.91 -14.79 -20.02
N THR A 217 -8.24 -14.63 -20.11
CA THR A 217 -9.17 -14.97 -19.03
C THR A 217 -9.54 -16.45 -19.05
N GLU A 218 -9.62 -17.06 -20.24
CA GLU A 218 -9.84 -18.50 -20.38
C GLU A 218 -8.65 -19.28 -19.84
N GLY A 219 -8.81 -19.93 -18.68
CA GLY A 219 -7.76 -20.76 -18.06
C GLY A 219 -7.24 -20.22 -16.73
N ASN A 220 -7.54 -18.98 -16.36
CA ASN A 220 -7.41 -18.55 -14.97
C ASN A 220 -8.72 -18.79 -14.23
N VAL A 221 -8.88 -20.04 -13.83
CA VAL A 221 -9.79 -20.46 -12.76
C VAL A 221 -9.26 -19.89 -11.43
N LEU A 222 -9.14 -18.57 -11.30
CA LEU A 222 -8.93 -17.91 -10.00
C LEU A 222 -10.11 -18.24 -9.04
N SER A 223 -11.25 -18.64 -9.61
CA SER A 223 -12.41 -19.15 -8.88
C SER A 223 -12.25 -20.58 -8.33
N GLY A 224 -11.26 -21.35 -8.79
CA GLY A 224 -11.11 -22.77 -8.44
C GLY A 224 -10.26 -23.03 -7.21
N LEU A 225 -9.32 -22.11 -6.92
CA LEU A 225 -8.44 -22.21 -5.74
C LEU A 225 -8.99 -21.44 -4.53
N THR A 226 -9.99 -20.58 -4.70
CA THR A 226 -10.59 -19.83 -3.60
C THR A 226 -11.91 -20.48 -3.16
N ARG A 227 -11.96 -20.98 -1.92
CA ARG A 227 -13.21 -21.43 -1.30
C ARG A 227 -14.08 -20.22 -0.96
N GLN A 228 -15.30 -20.20 -1.47
CA GLN A 228 -16.21 -19.06 -1.33
C GLN A 228 -17.38 -19.42 -0.43
N TYR A 229 -17.51 -18.67 0.66
CA TYR A 229 -18.53 -18.87 1.67
C TYR A 229 -19.39 -17.62 1.91
N VAL A 230 -20.63 -17.86 2.34
CA VAL A 230 -21.52 -16.81 2.85
C VAL A 230 -22.02 -17.18 4.25
N ILE A 231 -21.89 -16.23 5.18
CA ILE A 231 -22.43 -16.33 6.54
C ILE A 231 -23.57 -15.33 6.68
N MET A 232 -24.76 -15.85 7.01
CA MET A 232 -25.98 -15.07 7.08
C MET A 232 -26.22 -14.59 8.50
N CYS A 233 -26.32 -13.28 8.70
CA CYS A 233 -26.63 -12.70 10.01
C CYS A 233 -27.46 -11.42 9.89
N ARG A 234 -27.91 -10.89 11.04
CA ARG A 234 -28.48 -9.56 11.12
C ARG A 234 -27.37 -8.51 11.12
N ARG A 235 -27.73 -7.25 10.84
CA ARG A 235 -26.76 -6.17 10.69
C ARG A 235 -25.98 -5.91 11.98
N GLU A 236 -26.66 -6.02 13.11
CA GLU A 236 -26.14 -5.88 14.45
C GLU A 236 -25.17 -7.00 14.86
N GLU A 237 -25.31 -8.19 14.28
CA GLU A 237 -24.50 -9.39 14.59
C GLU A 237 -23.21 -9.46 13.76
N LYS A 238 -23.08 -8.64 12.69
CA LYS A 238 -21.94 -8.71 11.76
C LYS A 238 -20.57 -8.63 12.46
N ARG A 239 -20.48 -7.84 13.53
CA ARG A 239 -19.23 -7.65 14.28
C ARG A 239 -18.84 -8.91 15.04
N ASP A 240 -19.81 -9.56 15.66
CA ASP A 240 -19.58 -10.81 16.39
C ASP A 240 -19.21 -11.93 15.42
N VAL A 241 -19.88 -11.99 14.25
CA VAL A 241 -19.53 -12.91 13.16
C VAL A 241 -18.11 -12.68 12.66
N LEU A 242 -17.70 -11.43 12.43
CA LEU A 242 -16.32 -11.11 12.02
C LEU A 242 -15.31 -11.61 13.05
N ARG A 243 -15.57 -11.39 14.35
CA ARG A 243 -14.69 -11.85 15.43
C ARG A 243 -14.59 -13.38 15.47
N ALA A 244 -15.72 -14.08 15.31
CA ALA A 244 -15.77 -15.54 15.26
C ALA A 244 -14.97 -16.10 14.08
N VAL A 245 -15.16 -15.54 12.88
CA VAL A 245 -14.41 -15.90 11.67
C VAL A 245 -12.90 -15.72 11.87
N LEU A 246 -12.47 -14.58 12.39
CA LEU A 246 -11.03 -14.30 12.62
C LEU A 246 -10.44 -15.11 13.79
N ALA A 247 -11.27 -15.67 14.68
CA ALA A 247 -10.81 -16.52 15.78
C ALA A 247 -10.40 -17.93 15.32
N ARG A 248 -10.70 -18.31 14.07
CA ARG A 248 -10.35 -19.62 13.49
C ARG A 248 -8.86 -19.73 13.14
N GLY A 249 -7.95 -19.53 14.08
CA GLY A 249 -6.50 -19.70 13.84
C GLY A 249 -5.73 -18.42 13.47
N ASN A 250 -6.33 -17.23 13.67
CA ASN A 250 -5.69 -15.92 13.44
C ASN A 250 -5.05 -15.76 12.05
N PRO A 251 -5.82 -15.94 10.97
CA PRO A 251 -5.31 -15.84 9.60
C PRO A 251 -4.73 -14.45 9.30
N LYS A 252 -3.82 -14.40 8.34
CA LYS A 252 -3.51 -13.16 7.64
C LYS A 252 -4.70 -12.81 6.75
N ALA A 253 -5.41 -11.75 7.10
CA ALA A 253 -6.71 -11.44 6.53
C ALA A 253 -6.85 -9.98 6.07
N ILE A 254 -7.66 -9.80 5.03
CA ILE A 254 -8.16 -8.49 4.63
C ILE A 254 -9.68 -8.42 4.85
N VAL A 255 -10.15 -7.36 5.50
CA VAL A 255 -11.56 -7.13 5.82
C VAL A 255 -12.05 -5.90 5.06
N PHE A 256 -12.96 -6.10 4.11
CA PHE A 256 -13.51 -5.04 3.28
C PHE A 256 -14.80 -4.45 3.85
N CYS A 257 -14.79 -3.14 4.06
CA CYS A 257 -15.92 -2.34 4.54
C CYS A 257 -16.37 -1.33 3.49
N ALA A 258 -17.65 -0.97 3.50
CA ALA A 258 -18.19 0.00 2.55
C ALA A 258 -17.78 1.45 2.85
N THR A 259 -17.52 1.80 4.11
CA THR A 259 -17.25 3.18 4.55
C THR A 259 -16.00 3.29 5.42
N LYS A 260 -15.32 4.45 5.34
CA LYS A 260 -14.17 4.77 6.21
C LYS A 260 -14.54 4.75 7.70
N THR A 261 -15.72 5.25 8.05
CA THR A 261 -16.21 5.22 9.43
C THR A 261 -16.31 3.80 9.98
N MET A 262 -16.74 2.85 9.15
CA MET A 262 -16.78 1.44 9.55
C MET A 262 -15.36 0.85 9.71
N VAL A 263 -14.43 1.22 8.83
CA VAL A 263 -13.01 0.83 8.96
C VAL A 263 -12.45 1.29 10.31
N ASP A 264 -12.62 2.57 10.65
CA ASP A 264 -12.11 3.14 11.91
C ASP A 264 -12.80 2.51 13.13
N THR A 265 -14.11 2.29 13.05
CA THR A 265 -14.88 1.67 14.14
C THR A 265 -14.40 0.25 14.43
N LEU A 266 -14.23 -0.58 13.39
CA LEU A 266 -13.75 -1.95 13.58
C LEU A 266 -12.30 -1.99 14.06
N TYR A 267 -11.46 -1.04 13.62
CA TYR A 267 -10.09 -0.92 14.12
C TYR A 267 -10.04 -0.64 15.62
N GLU A 268 -10.76 0.38 16.09
CA GLU A 268 -10.79 0.72 17.53
C GLU A 268 -11.31 -0.44 18.38
N GLU A 269 -12.25 -1.23 17.86
CA GLU A 269 -12.80 -2.39 18.57
C GLU A 269 -11.88 -3.61 18.60
N MET A 270 -10.91 -3.71 17.69
CA MET A 270 -10.11 -4.93 17.50
C MET A 270 -8.61 -4.74 17.79
N ARG A 271 -8.12 -3.51 17.84
CA ARG A 271 -6.70 -3.21 17.99
C ARG A 271 -6.07 -3.68 19.31
N ASP A 272 -6.89 -3.83 20.35
CA ASP A 272 -6.41 -4.29 21.67
C ASP A 272 -6.19 -5.81 21.71
N ASP A 273 -6.91 -6.57 20.86
CA ASP A 273 -6.90 -8.04 20.87
C ASP A 273 -6.10 -8.64 19.69
N ARG A 274 -5.84 -7.84 18.64
CA ARG A 274 -5.26 -8.33 17.38
C ARG A 274 -4.30 -7.31 16.76
N ARG A 275 -3.35 -7.82 15.97
CA ARG A 275 -2.47 -7.00 15.12
C ARG A 275 -3.26 -6.49 13.90
N VAL A 276 -3.95 -5.37 14.08
CA VAL A 276 -4.84 -4.77 13.07
C VAL A 276 -4.23 -3.50 12.48
N GLY A 277 -4.49 -3.23 11.20
CA GLY A 277 -4.19 -1.96 10.53
C GLY A 277 -5.39 -1.49 9.71
N THR A 278 -5.43 -0.20 9.41
CA THR A 278 -6.50 0.43 8.61
C THR A 278 -5.98 0.95 7.28
N LEU A 279 -6.86 0.95 6.27
CA LEU A 279 -6.55 1.48 4.96
C LEU A 279 -7.80 2.07 4.30
N HIS A 280 -7.93 3.40 4.32
CA HIS A 280 -9.03 4.14 3.69
C HIS A 280 -8.52 5.42 2.99
N GLY A 281 -9.37 6.09 2.21
CA GLY A 281 -8.99 7.18 1.32
C GLY A 281 -8.59 8.51 1.99
N ASP A 282 -8.94 8.70 3.27
CA ASP A 282 -8.58 9.90 4.04
C ASP A 282 -7.19 9.82 4.67
N MET A 283 -6.53 8.67 4.60
CA MET A 283 -5.22 8.49 5.22
C MET A 283 -4.12 9.19 4.42
N PRO A 284 -3.18 9.89 5.08
CA PRO A 284 -1.98 10.40 4.43
C PRO A 284 -1.21 9.26 3.74
N GLN A 285 -0.60 9.53 2.58
CA GLN A 285 0.06 8.47 1.82
C GLN A 285 1.15 7.77 2.61
N GLU A 286 2.01 8.51 3.29
CA GLU A 286 3.13 7.93 4.04
C GLU A 286 2.65 6.88 5.06
N LEU A 287 1.46 7.13 5.64
CA LEU A 287 0.80 6.19 6.53
C LEU A 287 0.23 4.98 5.77
N ARG A 288 -0.38 5.19 4.59
CA ARG A 288 -0.85 4.10 3.71
C ARG A 288 0.30 3.15 3.36
N GLU A 289 1.42 3.69 2.89
CA GLU A 289 2.62 2.93 2.53
C GLU A 289 3.24 2.20 3.73
N ARG A 290 3.17 2.81 4.93
CA ARG A 290 3.62 2.19 6.18
C ARG A 290 2.73 1.01 6.58
N VAL A 291 1.41 1.17 6.53
CA VAL A 291 0.46 0.09 6.87
C VAL A 291 0.62 -1.08 5.91
N VAL A 292 0.74 -0.81 4.61
CA VAL A 292 0.95 -1.85 3.59
C VAL A 292 2.25 -2.61 3.84
N ARG A 293 3.35 -1.91 4.15
CA ARG A 293 4.61 -2.56 4.54
C ARG A 293 4.46 -3.43 5.78
N LYS A 294 3.85 -2.91 6.85
CA LYS A 294 3.60 -3.67 8.08
C LYS A 294 2.77 -4.92 7.83
N PHE A 295 1.78 -4.85 6.94
CA PHE A 295 0.97 -5.99 6.55
C PHE A 295 1.75 -7.02 5.73
N ARG A 296 2.57 -6.57 4.78
CA ARG A 296 3.45 -7.44 3.98
C ARG A 296 4.45 -8.19 4.86
N ASP A 297 5.03 -7.51 5.84
CA ASP A 297 6.03 -8.06 6.77
C ASP A 297 5.42 -8.88 7.93
N ASN A 298 4.12 -9.20 7.88
CA ASN A 298 3.36 -9.90 8.92
C ASN A 298 3.41 -9.22 10.30
N ARG A 299 3.73 -7.92 10.39
CA ARG A 299 3.62 -7.11 11.62
C ARG A 299 2.17 -6.75 11.93
N THR A 300 1.35 -6.65 10.89
CA THR A 300 -0.11 -6.58 10.95
C THR A 300 -0.66 -7.85 10.31
N LEU A 301 -1.61 -8.52 10.95
CA LEU A 301 -2.26 -9.71 10.40
C LEU A 301 -3.64 -9.43 9.83
N VAL A 302 -4.35 -8.43 10.35
CA VAL A 302 -5.68 -8.07 9.85
C VAL A 302 -5.63 -6.66 9.28
N LEU A 303 -5.91 -6.52 7.98
CA LEU A 303 -6.03 -5.22 7.33
C LEU A 303 -7.50 -4.89 7.08
N ILE A 304 -8.02 -3.86 7.73
CA ILE A 304 -9.40 -3.39 7.54
C ILE A 304 -9.37 -2.24 6.52
N ALA A 305 -10.06 -2.40 5.40
CA ALA A 305 -9.93 -1.48 4.28
C ALA A 305 -11.25 -1.15 3.58
N THR A 306 -11.28 0.00 2.91
CA THR A 306 -12.30 0.27 1.88
C THR A 306 -11.80 -0.18 0.51
N ASP A 307 -12.73 -0.47 -0.40
CA ASP A 307 -12.39 -0.86 -1.76
C ASP A 307 -11.46 0.13 -2.46
N VAL A 308 -11.76 1.44 -2.36
CA VAL A 308 -10.97 2.49 -3.03
C VAL A 308 -9.53 2.47 -2.55
N ALA A 309 -9.34 2.20 -1.27
CA ALA A 309 -8.05 2.31 -0.62
C ALA A 309 -7.20 1.06 -0.77
N ALA A 310 -7.80 -0.12 -0.89
CA ALA A 310 -7.11 -1.39 -1.10
C ALA A 310 -6.86 -1.73 -2.57
N ARG A 311 -7.52 -1.02 -3.51
CA ARG A 311 -7.29 -1.18 -4.94
C ARG A 311 -5.95 -0.56 -5.35
N GLY A 312 -5.25 -1.24 -6.27
CA GLY A 312 -3.92 -0.82 -6.73
C GLY A 312 -2.77 -1.11 -5.77
N LEU A 313 -3.06 -1.65 -4.58
CA LEU A 313 -2.03 -2.14 -3.68
C LEU A 313 -1.79 -3.63 -3.94
N ASP A 314 -0.51 -3.98 -4.06
CA ASP A 314 0.00 -5.35 -4.09
C ASP A 314 -0.11 -6.00 -2.69
N ILE A 315 -1.35 -6.08 -2.20
CA ILE A 315 -1.76 -6.83 -1.01
C ILE A 315 -2.30 -8.15 -1.53
N GLU A 316 -1.37 -9.04 -1.85
CA GLU A 316 -1.62 -10.39 -2.33
C GLU A 316 -1.17 -11.40 -1.26
N ASP A 317 -1.49 -12.67 -1.44
CA ASP A 317 -1.12 -13.77 -0.54
C ASP A 317 -1.67 -13.63 0.88
N VAL A 318 -2.98 -13.39 1.00
CA VAL A 318 -3.71 -13.51 2.28
C VAL A 318 -4.41 -14.85 2.38
N ASP A 319 -4.52 -15.41 3.58
CA ASP A 319 -5.23 -16.67 3.80
C ASP A 319 -6.75 -16.48 3.69
N LEU A 320 -7.21 -15.30 4.12
CA LEU A 320 -8.63 -15.00 4.28
C LEU A 320 -8.99 -13.61 3.74
N VAL A 321 -9.98 -13.58 2.87
CA VAL A 321 -10.69 -12.35 2.48
C VAL A 321 -12.04 -12.33 3.17
N VAL A 322 -12.35 -11.28 3.93
CA VAL A 322 -13.67 -11.08 4.54
C VAL A 322 -14.37 -9.88 3.92
N ASN A 323 -15.49 -10.10 3.25
CA ASN A 323 -16.42 -9.04 2.88
C ASN A 323 -17.35 -8.75 4.07
N PHE A 324 -16.93 -7.84 4.95
CA PHE A 324 -17.78 -7.39 6.06
C PHE A 324 -19.07 -6.74 5.53
N ASP A 325 -18.92 -5.90 4.51
CA ASP A 325 -20.01 -5.43 3.67
C ASP A 325 -19.94 -6.10 2.30
N ALA A 326 -21.02 -6.77 1.89
CA ALA A 326 -21.14 -7.31 0.54
C ALA A 326 -20.95 -6.18 -0.50
N PRO A 327 -20.08 -6.35 -1.51
CA PRO A 327 -19.85 -5.33 -2.52
C PRO A 327 -21.12 -5.03 -3.32
N SER A 328 -21.21 -3.85 -3.94
CA SER A 328 -22.40 -3.46 -4.72
C SER A 328 -22.48 -4.13 -6.09
N ARG A 329 -21.34 -4.60 -6.64
CA ARG A 329 -21.23 -5.19 -7.98
C ARG A 329 -20.33 -6.42 -7.97
N ALA A 330 -20.51 -7.31 -8.94
CA ALA A 330 -19.81 -8.58 -9.02
C ALA A 330 -18.31 -8.44 -9.35
N GLU A 331 -17.94 -7.44 -10.14
CA GLU A 331 -16.56 -7.12 -10.50
C GLU A 331 -15.77 -6.68 -9.25
N SER A 332 -16.43 -5.93 -8.36
CA SER A 332 -15.85 -5.59 -7.06
C SER A 332 -15.65 -6.84 -6.19
N TYR A 333 -16.58 -7.80 -6.24
CA TYR A 333 -16.43 -9.08 -5.54
C TYR A 333 -15.23 -9.87 -6.06
N ILE A 334 -15.11 -10.05 -7.38
CA ILE A 334 -13.99 -10.72 -8.04
C ILE A 334 -12.65 -10.09 -7.64
N HIS A 335 -12.56 -8.76 -7.65
CA HIS A 335 -11.34 -8.04 -7.25
C HIS A 335 -10.95 -8.22 -5.79
N ARG A 336 -11.92 -8.39 -4.89
CA ARG A 336 -11.67 -8.62 -3.46
C ARG A 336 -11.22 -10.06 -3.22
N ILE A 337 -11.93 -11.05 -3.76
CA ILE A 337 -11.58 -12.46 -3.54
C ILE A 337 -10.27 -12.84 -4.24
N GLY A 338 -9.93 -12.17 -5.34
CA GLY A 338 -8.64 -12.35 -6.03
C GLY A 338 -7.41 -11.94 -5.23
N ARG A 339 -7.54 -11.52 -3.96
CA ARG A 339 -6.44 -11.26 -3.02
C ARG A 339 -5.92 -12.53 -2.34
N THR A 340 -6.67 -13.62 -2.43
CA THR A 340 -6.30 -14.95 -1.94
C THR A 340 -6.24 -15.96 -3.10
N GLY A 341 -5.82 -17.20 -2.83
CA GLY A 341 -5.86 -18.29 -3.82
C GLY A 341 -4.87 -18.14 -4.99
N ARG A 342 -3.66 -17.65 -4.73
CA ARG A 342 -2.60 -17.42 -5.75
C ARG A 342 -1.43 -18.39 -5.61
N ALA A 343 -0.62 -18.48 -6.68
CA ALA A 343 0.60 -19.31 -6.75
C ALA A 343 0.37 -20.80 -6.39
N GLY A 344 -0.79 -21.36 -6.77
CA GLY A 344 -1.14 -22.76 -6.53
C GLY A 344 -1.59 -23.10 -5.11
N ARG A 345 -1.72 -22.11 -4.21
CA ARG A 345 -2.27 -22.29 -2.86
C ARG A 345 -3.77 -22.05 -2.86
N GLU A 346 -4.48 -22.81 -2.02
CA GLU A 346 -5.90 -22.57 -1.78
C GLU A 346 -6.10 -21.35 -0.89
N GLY A 347 -7.14 -20.56 -1.18
CA GLY A 347 -7.53 -19.37 -0.46
C GLY A 347 -8.94 -19.46 0.08
N THR A 348 -9.30 -18.61 1.05
CA THR A 348 -10.67 -18.56 1.57
C THR A 348 -11.27 -17.16 1.48
N ALA A 349 -12.49 -17.06 1.00
CA ALA A 349 -13.28 -15.84 0.96
C ALA A 349 -14.62 -16.02 1.68
N VAL A 350 -14.90 -15.17 2.66
CA VAL A 350 -16.13 -15.18 3.45
C VAL A 350 -16.88 -13.87 3.23
N THR A 351 -18.15 -13.95 2.84
CA THR A 351 -19.05 -12.79 2.78
C THR A 351 -20.04 -12.81 3.93
N ILE A 352 -20.03 -11.75 4.75
CA ILE A 352 -21.00 -11.57 5.82
C ILE A 352 -22.22 -10.83 5.25
N ALA A 353 -23.30 -11.58 5.05
CA ALA A 353 -24.48 -11.12 4.32
C ALA A 353 -25.70 -11.00 5.24
N THR A 354 -26.55 -10.02 4.93
CA THR A 354 -27.91 -9.94 5.44
C THR A 354 -28.89 -10.49 4.40
N ARG A 355 -30.17 -10.67 4.78
CA ARG A 355 -31.21 -11.07 3.81
C ARG A 355 -31.30 -10.17 2.57
N ARG A 356 -30.97 -8.88 2.71
CA ARG A 356 -31.00 -7.91 1.60
C ARG A 356 -29.84 -8.07 0.61
N ASP A 357 -28.78 -8.76 1.01
CA ASP A 357 -27.60 -8.94 0.18
C ASP A 357 -27.72 -10.17 -0.74
N MET A 358 -28.74 -11.03 -0.55
CA MET A 358 -28.89 -12.30 -1.28
C MET A 358 -29.00 -12.14 -2.79
N ASP A 359 -29.63 -11.08 -3.28
CA ASP A 359 -29.70 -10.82 -4.73
C ASP A 359 -28.30 -10.51 -5.29
N ARG A 360 -27.45 -9.84 -4.51
CA ARG A 360 -26.04 -9.60 -4.89
C ARG A 360 -25.21 -10.87 -4.82
N ILE A 361 -25.45 -11.74 -3.83
CA ILE A 361 -24.77 -13.04 -3.74
C ILE A 361 -25.01 -13.85 -5.02
N ARG A 362 -26.24 -13.87 -5.55
CA ARG A 362 -26.54 -14.54 -6.83
C ARG A 362 -25.76 -13.94 -8.01
N LEU A 363 -25.70 -12.61 -8.09
CA LEU A 363 -24.87 -11.94 -9.11
C LEU A 363 -23.39 -12.30 -9.00
N PHE A 364 -22.89 -12.59 -7.80
CA PHE A 364 -21.52 -13.03 -7.59
C PHE A 364 -21.31 -14.47 -8.04
N GLU A 365 -22.26 -15.36 -7.75
CA GLU A 365 -22.25 -16.75 -8.25
C GLU A 365 -22.23 -16.77 -9.77
N ASP A 366 -23.10 -16.00 -10.42
CA ASP A 366 -23.19 -15.90 -11.88
C ASP A 366 -21.88 -15.37 -12.49
N ALA A 367 -21.26 -14.38 -11.87
CA ALA A 367 -20.03 -13.77 -12.39
C ALA A 367 -18.75 -14.59 -12.14
N THR A 368 -18.77 -15.47 -11.14
CA THR A 368 -17.62 -16.34 -10.81
C THR A 368 -17.76 -17.76 -11.34
N ASP A 369 -18.95 -18.12 -11.83
CA ASP A 369 -19.36 -19.49 -12.16
C ASP A 369 -19.14 -20.47 -11.00
N VAL A 370 -19.25 -19.98 -9.76
CA VAL A 370 -19.04 -20.76 -8.54
C VAL A 370 -20.21 -20.56 -7.58
N ARG A 371 -20.76 -21.67 -7.07
CA ARG A 371 -21.74 -21.67 -5.98
C ARG A 371 -21.09 -21.20 -4.68
N ILE A 372 -21.60 -20.12 -4.09
CA ILE A 372 -21.12 -19.61 -2.81
C ILE A 372 -21.80 -20.42 -1.69
N ARG A 373 -21.03 -21.25 -1.00
CA ARG A 373 -21.58 -22.17 0.01
C ARG A 373 -21.97 -21.41 1.27
N ARG A 374 -23.20 -21.60 1.73
CA ARG A 374 -23.64 -21.08 3.03
C ARG A 374 -23.07 -21.92 4.17
N ILE A 375 -22.51 -21.26 5.18
CA ILE A 375 -21.96 -21.87 6.38
C ILE A 375 -22.27 -21.02 7.62
N GLU A 376 -22.09 -21.59 8.81
CA GLU A 376 -21.95 -20.84 10.06
C GLU A 376 -20.45 -20.59 10.38
N PRO A 377 -20.09 -19.63 11.23
CA PRO A 377 -18.68 -19.33 11.55
C PRO A 377 -17.88 -20.54 12.05
N GLU A 378 -18.53 -21.46 12.77
CA GLU A 378 -17.91 -22.65 13.37
C GLU A 378 -17.54 -23.70 12.33
N ASP A 379 -18.22 -23.70 11.17
CA ASP A 379 -17.97 -24.61 10.06
C ASP A 379 -16.73 -24.23 9.24
N LEU A 380 -16.20 -23.01 9.44
CA LEU A 380 -15.00 -22.54 8.75
C LEU A 380 -13.79 -23.33 9.26
N GLU A 381 -12.97 -23.86 8.36
CA GLU A 381 -11.74 -24.59 8.73
C GLU A 381 -10.77 -23.70 9.53
N GLU A 382 -10.00 -24.30 10.45
CA GLU A 382 -8.98 -23.55 11.19
C GLU A 382 -7.75 -23.29 10.33
N PHE A 383 -7.29 -22.03 10.32
CA PHE A 383 -6.05 -21.64 9.69
C PHE A 383 -4.88 -22.11 10.56
N SER A 384 -4.01 -22.96 10.01
CA SER A 384 -2.98 -23.70 10.76
C SER A 384 -1.57 -23.12 10.64
N GLU A 385 -1.33 -22.17 9.72
CA GLU A 385 -0.01 -21.59 9.48
C GLU A 385 0.24 -20.35 10.35
N PRO A 386 1.19 -20.38 11.30
CA PRO A 386 1.58 -19.20 12.05
C PRO A 386 2.38 -18.23 11.19
N HIS A 387 1.97 -16.96 11.19
CA HIS A 387 2.65 -15.88 10.47
C HIS A 387 3.74 -15.22 11.32
N GLU A 388 4.99 -15.66 11.14
CA GLU A 388 6.16 -15.04 11.77
C GLU A 388 6.43 -13.64 11.19
N VAL A 389 6.90 -12.73 12.06
CA VAL A 389 7.29 -11.38 11.67
C VAL A 389 8.56 -11.46 10.82
N VAL A 390 8.50 -10.95 9.60
CA VAL A 390 9.65 -10.91 8.71
C VAL A 390 10.57 -9.76 9.14
N HIS A 391 11.77 -10.11 9.60
CA HIS A 391 12.81 -9.14 9.92
C HIS A 391 13.74 -8.97 8.71
N HIS A 392 13.67 -7.82 8.04
CA HIS A 392 14.64 -7.47 7.02
C HIS A 392 15.99 -7.13 7.68
N GLU A 393 16.94 -8.08 7.67
CA GLU A 393 18.31 -7.78 8.05
C GLU A 393 18.86 -6.67 7.15
N ARG A 394 19.24 -5.53 7.73
CA ARG A 394 19.93 -4.46 7.00
C ARG A 394 21.25 -5.02 6.50
N ARG A 395 21.35 -5.32 5.20
CA ARG A 395 22.64 -5.56 4.52
C ARG A 395 23.58 -4.39 4.86
N ALA A 396 24.54 -4.66 5.73
CA ALA A 396 25.61 -3.74 6.04
C ALA A 396 26.34 -3.43 4.73
N ARG A 397 26.33 -2.16 4.30
CA ARG A 397 27.16 -1.72 3.17
C ARG A 397 28.62 -2.02 3.53
N PRO A 398 29.43 -2.61 2.64
CA PRO A 398 30.85 -2.80 2.89
C PRO A 398 31.47 -1.43 3.18
N ARG A 399 32.19 -1.31 4.29
CA ARG A 399 32.97 -0.10 4.58
C ARG A 399 34.10 -0.03 3.54
N PRO A 400 34.28 1.10 2.83
CA PRO A 400 35.44 1.24 1.96
C PRO A 400 36.70 1.32 2.82
N ASP A 401 37.70 0.54 2.43
CA ASP A 401 39.00 0.42 3.07
C ASP A 401 39.71 1.80 3.06
N LYS A 402 40.13 2.29 4.22
CA LYS A 402 40.86 3.56 4.35
C LYS A 402 42.31 3.26 4.69
N GLY A 403 43.21 3.46 3.72
CA GLY A 403 44.65 3.52 3.97
C GLY A 403 45.02 4.66 4.93
N PRO A 404 46.17 4.55 5.63
CA PRO A 404 46.59 5.52 6.62
C PRO A 404 47.14 6.79 5.96
N ASP A 405 47.14 7.89 6.71
CA ASP A 405 47.63 9.23 6.35
C ASP A 405 46.79 10.13 5.44
N GLN A 406 45.64 10.58 5.95
CA GLN A 406 45.22 11.96 5.71
C GLN A 406 44.48 12.56 6.93
N PRO A 407 44.89 13.74 7.44
CA PRO A 407 44.19 14.41 8.52
C PRO A 407 42.78 14.85 8.08
N PRO A 408 41.81 14.92 9.01
CA PRO A 408 40.40 15.12 8.65
C PRO A 408 40.18 16.51 8.05
N LYS A 409 39.91 16.57 6.75
CA LYS A 409 39.38 17.77 6.10
C LYS A 409 37.95 18.02 6.57
N LYS A 410 37.74 19.13 7.27
CA LYS A 410 36.42 19.75 7.46
C LYS A 410 35.79 19.99 6.08
N LYS A 411 34.58 19.47 5.87
CA LYS A 411 33.70 19.90 4.76
C LYS A 411 32.66 20.90 5.27
N PRO A 412 32.25 21.89 4.45
CA PRO A 412 31.28 22.90 4.84
C PRO A 412 29.83 22.37 4.78
N SER A 413 28.97 23.03 5.56
CA SER A 413 27.51 22.88 5.67
C SER A 413 26.76 22.78 4.34
N GLY A 414 25.75 21.90 4.24
CA GLY A 414 24.86 21.89 3.08
C GLY A 414 23.83 20.76 2.96
N ARG A 415 23.23 20.29 4.05
CA ARG A 415 21.89 19.67 4.05
C ARG A 415 21.42 19.62 5.51
N ALA A 416 20.31 20.26 5.84
CA ALA A 416 19.67 20.00 7.12
C ALA A 416 19.30 18.49 7.12
N PRO A 417 19.64 17.72 8.16
CA PRO A 417 19.12 16.36 8.27
C PRO A 417 17.59 16.46 8.32
N ASP A 418 16.95 15.64 7.51
CA ASP A 418 15.50 15.47 7.49
C ASP A 418 15.15 14.95 8.89
N THR A 419 14.73 15.82 9.79
CA THR A 419 14.57 15.54 11.22
C THR A 419 13.09 15.50 11.54
N VAL A 420 12.69 14.46 12.24
CA VAL A 420 11.31 14.21 12.65
C VAL A 420 11.22 14.30 14.15
N SER A 421 10.12 14.86 14.64
CA SER A 421 9.84 14.94 16.07
C SER A 421 9.09 13.70 16.51
N LEU A 422 9.57 13.05 17.56
CA LEU A 422 8.89 11.97 18.26
C LEU A 422 8.27 12.52 19.55
N ILE A 423 7.11 12.03 19.95
CA ILE A 423 6.48 12.29 21.24
C ILE A 423 6.64 11.07 22.16
N ILE A 424 7.05 11.32 23.39
CA ILE A 424 7.21 10.33 24.45
C ILE A 424 6.28 10.73 25.60
N ASN A 425 5.48 9.80 26.12
CA ASN A 425 4.54 10.04 27.24
C ASN A 425 5.21 10.18 28.62
N LEU A 426 6.39 10.80 28.65
CA LEU A 426 7.15 11.07 29.87
C LEU A 426 7.51 12.56 29.92
N GLY A 427 7.16 13.23 31.00
CA GLY A 427 7.40 14.67 31.20
C GLY A 427 7.98 15.01 32.57
N LYS A 428 7.92 16.28 32.95
CA LYS A 428 8.45 16.75 34.25
C LYS A 428 7.79 16.10 35.46
N LYS A 429 6.48 15.79 35.37
CA LYS A 429 5.75 15.10 36.45
C LYS A 429 6.25 13.67 36.67
N ASP A 430 6.94 13.10 35.69
CA ASP A 430 7.56 11.77 35.73
C ASP A 430 9.02 11.84 36.16
N GLY A 431 9.50 12.98 36.68
CA GLY A 431 10.89 13.17 37.11
C GLY A 431 11.89 13.24 35.95
N MET A 432 11.41 13.43 34.72
CA MET A 432 12.27 13.47 33.54
C MET A 432 12.90 14.84 33.33
N THR A 433 14.16 14.83 32.92
CA THR A 433 14.91 15.99 32.45
C THR A 433 15.22 15.84 30.97
N ARG A 434 15.52 16.94 30.27
CA ARG A 434 15.88 16.90 28.84
C ARG A 434 17.04 15.94 28.57
N THR A 435 18.05 15.95 29.44
CA THR A 435 19.20 15.05 29.39
C THR A 435 18.79 13.59 29.60
N ARG A 436 17.93 13.31 30.58
CA ARG A 436 17.46 11.94 30.83
C ARG A 436 16.65 11.37 29.66
N ILE A 437 15.79 12.17 29.04
CA ILE A 437 15.03 11.76 27.85
C ILE A 437 15.98 11.50 26.67
N ALA A 438 16.94 12.41 26.43
CA ALA A 438 17.95 12.21 25.38
C ALA A 438 18.79 10.95 25.62
N ASP A 439 19.26 10.74 26.85
CA ASP A 439 20.08 9.58 27.22
C ASP A 439 19.30 8.27 27.13
N MET A 440 18.02 8.26 27.53
CA MET A 440 17.14 7.10 27.42
C MET A 440 16.97 6.69 25.95
N VAL A 441 16.68 7.65 25.08
CA VAL A 441 16.52 7.41 23.64
C VAL A 441 17.84 6.92 23.04
N ARG A 442 18.97 7.56 23.35
CA ARG A 442 20.30 7.17 22.86
C ARG A 442 20.68 5.76 23.28
N LYS A 443 20.59 5.46 24.58
CA LYS A 443 21.02 4.17 25.14
C LYS A 443 20.16 3.01 24.66
N ARG A 444 18.86 3.22 24.50
CA ARG A 444 17.95 2.15 24.03
C ARG A 444 18.01 1.95 22.52
N ALA A 445 18.13 3.01 21.74
CA ALA A 445 18.22 2.91 20.28
C ALA A 445 19.65 2.71 19.75
N GLY A 446 20.67 2.68 20.62
CA GLY A 446 22.08 2.50 20.23
C GLY A 446 22.62 3.64 19.36
N LEU A 447 22.13 4.86 19.56
CA LEU A 447 22.44 6.00 18.70
C LEU A 447 23.67 6.80 19.16
N PRO A 448 24.47 7.36 18.22
CA PRO A 448 25.59 8.24 18.55
C PRO A 448 25.10 9.57 19.13
N ASP A 449 25.98 10.29 19.84
CA ASP A 449 25.63 11.51 20.57
C ASP A 449 25.07 12.66 19.72
N GLU A 450 25.27 12.61 18.40
CA GLU A 450 24.80 13.63 17.45
C GLU A 450 23.45 13.27 16.81
N ALA A 451 22.92 12.06 17.02
CA ALA A 451 21.71 11.57 16.36
C ALA A 451 20.40 11.98 17.04
N VAL A 452 20.47 12.49 18.27
CA VAL A 452 19.33 13.08 18.98
C VAL A 452 19.47 14.60 18.95
N GLY A 453 18.55 15.26 18.24
CA GLY A 453 18.44 16.71 18.09
C GLY A 453 17.78 17.39 19.29
N LYS A 454 16.89 18.37 19.06
CA LYS A 454 16.27 19.11 20.16
C LYS A 454 15.32 18.23 20.97
N VAL A 455 15.43 18.36 22.30
CA VAL A 455 14.49 17.75 23.24
C VAL A 455 13.61 18.80 23.88
N GLY A 456 12.31 18.76 23.57
CA GLY A 456 11.26 19.54 24.22
C GLY A 456 10.74 18.81 25.45
N LEU A 457 10.71 19.45 26.61
CA LEU A 457 10.23 18.83 27.85
C LEU A 457 8.90 19.49 28.27
N GLY A 458 7.81 18.74 28.16
CA GLY A 458 6.48 19.11 28.65
C GLY A 458 6.20 18.61 30.07
N GLU A 459 5.00 18.86 30.56
CA GLU A 459 4.60 18.46 31.92
C GLU A 459 4.33 16.95 32.05
N GLU A 460 3.73 16.34 31.02
CA GLU A 460 3.33 14.91 30.98
C GLU A 460 3.88 14.17 29.76
N SER A 461 4.51 14.88 28.83
CA SER A 461 5.13 14.32 27.63
C SER A 461 6.34 15.12 27.21
N SER A 462 7.24 14.49 26.45
CA SER A 462 8.45 15.10 25.89
C SER A 462 8.50 14.87 24.40
N PHE A 463 9.17 15.78 23.70
CA PHE A 463 9.42 15.70 22.27
C PHE A 463 10.91 15.52 22.03
N VAL A 464 11.27 14.69 21.05
CA VAL A 464 12.66 14.41 20.70
C VAL A 464 12.79 14.47 19.19
N GLU A 465 13.61 15.39 18.68
CA GLU A 465 13.98 15.40 17.27
C GLU A 465 15.04 14.33 17.00
N VAL A 466 14.83 13.50 15.98
CA VAL A 466 15.78 12.50 15.52
C VAL A 466 15.83 12.52 14.00
N ASP A 467 16.90 11.98 13.42
CA ASP A 467 16.99 11.84 11.97
C ASP A 467 15.88 10.90 11.46
N ALA A 468 15.19 11.28 10.37
CA ALA A 468 14.06 10.55 9.80
C ALA A 468 14.41 9.10 9.47
N MET A 469 15.67 8.80 9.12
CA MET A 469 16.12 7.44 8.82
C MET A 469 16.30 6.57 10.07
N THR A 470 16.33 7.20 11.25
CA THR A 470 16.51 6.54 12.56
C THR A 470 15.26 6.54 13.43
N ALA A 471 14.25 7.34 13.07
CA ALA A 471 13.04 7.54 13.86
C ALA A 471 12.24 6.26 14.14
N ASP A 472 12.04 5.41 13.12
CA ASP A 472 11.35 4.13 13.28
C ASP A 472 12.11 3.19 14.24
N ALA A 473 13.44 3.20 14.20
CA ALA A 473 14.25 2.40 15.13
C ALA A 473 14.17 2.91 16.56
N VAL A 474 14.08 4.24 16.74
CA VAL A 474 13.88 4.85 18.06
C VAL A 474 12.52 4.48 18.63
N ILE A 475 11.46 4.55 17.82
CA ILE A 475 10.12 4.14 18.23
C ILE A 475 10.12 2.66 18.63
N ASP A 476 10.60 1.77 17.75
CA ASP A 476 10.61 0.32 18.00
C ASP A 476 11.40 -0.07 19.27
N CYS A 477 12.42 0.70 19.66
CA CYS A 477 13.22 0.43 20.86
C CYS A 477 12.73 1.13 22.15
N VAL A 478 11.95 2.20 22.03
CA VAL A 478 11.52 3.03 23.17
C VAL A 478 10.05 2.79 23.50
N ASP A 479 9.22 2.49 22.52
CA ASP A 479 7.81 2.15 22.69
C ASP A 479 7.62 0.81 23.41
N GLY A 480 6.66 0.74 24.33
CA GLY A 480 6.37 -0.47 25.13
C GLY A 480 7.39 -0.77 26.24
N THR A 481 8.33 0.14 26.50
CA THR A 481 9.34 -0.06 27.54
C THR A 481 8.88 0.48 28.90
N VAL A 482 9.37 -0.08 30.01
CA VAL A 482 9.08 0.47 31.34
C VAL A 482 10.16 1.45 31.76
N CYS A 483 9.76 2.64 32.20
CA CYS A 483 10.64 3.65 32.80
C CYS A 483 9.95 4.31 33.99
N GLU A 484 10.61 4.35 35.15
CA GLU A 484 10.06 4.90 36.41
C GLU A 484 8.67 4.31 36.78
N GLY A 485 8.46 3.02 36.47
CA GLY A 485 7.21 2.30 36.77
C GLY A 485 6.03 2.64 35.86
N LYS A 486 6.26 3.38 34.76
CA LYS A 486 5.27 3.66 33.72
C LYS A 486 5.65 3.01 32.39
N ASP A 487 4.64 2.57 31.65
CA ASP A 487 4.79 2.13 30.27
C ASP A 487 5.02 3.34 29.37
N VAL A 488 6.17 3.33 28.70
CA VAL A 488 6.60 4.38 27.81
C VAL A 488 5.97 4.13 26.44
N THR A 489 5.26 5.13 25.94
CA THR A 489 4.80 5.17 24.56
C THR A 489 5.64 6.18 23.78
N CYS A 490 6.13 5.78 22.62
CA CYS A 490 6.92 6.63 21.73
C CYS A 490 6.33 6.56 20.32
N ASP A 491 5.92 7.70 19.77
CA ASP A 491 5.35 7.75 18.41
C ASP A 491 5.78 9.05 17.71
N TYR A 492 5.52 9.18 16.42
CA TYR A 492 5.70 10.43 15.69
C TYR A 492 4.81 11.53 16.27
N ALA A 493 5.39 12.70 16.48
CA ALA A 493 4.63 13.88 16.84
C ALA A 493 3.79 14.36 15.64
N PRO A 494 2.52 14.75 15.84
CA PRO A 494 1.69 15.31 14.78
C PRO A 494 2.28 16.63 14.24
N GLU A 495 2.19 16.87 12.93
CA GLU A 495 2.81 18.05 12.30
C GLU A 495 2.14 19.38 12.70
N LYS A 496 2.96 20.27 13.28
CA LYS A 496 2.85 21.74 13.50
C LYS A 496 1.74 22.31 14.42
N GLU A 497 2.11 22.52 15.68
CA GLU A 497 2.08 23.86 16.31
C GLU A 497 3.50 24.17 16.78
N SER A 498 4.04 25.35 16.46
CA SER A 498 5.38 25.74 16.93
C SER A 498 5.36 25.93 18.45
N PHE A 499 6.37 25.41 19.16
CA PHE A 499 6.49 25.49 20.63
C PHE A 499 6.36 26.92 21.18
N GLU A 500 6.75 27.93 20.40
CA GLU A 500 6.64 29.34 20.77
C GLU A 500 5.18 29.83 20.76
N GLU A 501 4.33 29.31 19.87
CA GLU A 501 2.92 29.70 19.76
C GLU A 501 2.05 29.06 20.85
N SER A 502 2.26 27.80 21.21
CA SER A 502 1.49 27.16 22.29
C SER A 502 1.84 27.74 23.67
N VAL A 503 3.10 28.14 23.89
CA VAL A 503 3.54 28.85 25.10
C VAL A 503 3.02 30.30 25.09
N ALA A 504 3.07 31.00 23.96
CA ALA A 504 2.53 32.35 23.81
C ALA A 504 1.01 32.40 24.00
N ARG A 505 0.27 31.41 23.48
CA ARG A 505 -1.18 31.26 23.63
C ARG A 505 -1.57 31.00 25.09
N LYS A 506 -0.87 30.10 25.79
CA LYS A 506 -1.05 29.91 27.24
C LYS A 506 -0.71 31.16 28.05
N LYS A 507 0.29 31.95 27.66
CA LYS A 507 0.61 33.25 28.29
C LYS A 507 -0.45 34.32 27.99
N LYS A 508 -1.03 34.32 26.78
CA LYS A 508 -2.13 35.20 26.34
C LYS A 508 -3.45 34.85 27.03
N GLU A 509 -3.78 33.58 27.20
CA GLU A 509 -4.94 33.10 27.97
C GLU A 509 -4.79 33.40 29.46
N LYS A 510 -3.61 33.17 30.05
CA LYS A 510 -3.33 33.53 31.45
C LYS A 510 -3.36 35.04 31.70
N ARG A 511 -3.07 35.86 30.68
CA ARG A 511 -3.23 37.34 30.69
C ARG A 511 -4.69 37.77 30.50
N ARG A 512 -5.45 37.14 29.60
CA ARG A 512 -6.92 37.37 29.44
C ARG A 512 -7.69 37.01 30.71
N TRP A 513 -7.22 36.03 31.47
CA TRP A 513 -7.91 35.54 32.67
C TRP A 513 -7.55 36.27 33.98
N ARG A 514 -6.49 37.10 33.98
CA ARG A 514 -6.20 38.02 35.11
C ARG A 514 -7.16 39.22 35.18
N GLY A 515 -7.97 39.46 34.13
CA GLY A 515 -8.93 40.56 34.05
C GLY A 515 -10.41 40.18 34.19
N SER A 516 -10.75 38.93 34.54
CA SER A 516 -12.14 38.46 34.64
C SER A 516 -12.56 38.22 36.10
N SER A 517 -13.80 38.60 36.41
CA SER A 517 -14.35 38.78 37.76
C SER A 517 -14.54 37.48 38.56
N SER A 518 -14.60 37.65 39.88
CA SER A 518 -14.70 36.61 40.93
C SER A 518 -15.78 35.53 40.70
N ALA A 519 -16.87 35.85 40.00
CA ALA A 519 -17.98 34.91 39.78
C ALA A 519 -17.65 33.78 38.79
N ALA A 520 -16.85 34.06 37.74
CA ALA A 520 -16.47 33.05 36.74
C ALA A 520 -15.50 31.99 37.30
N ARG A 521 -14.79 32.30 38.39
CA ARG A 521 -13.89 31.35 39.06
C ARG A 521 -14.63 30.28 39.87
N LYS A 522 -15.84 30.57 40.36
CA LYS A 522 -16.63 29.61 41.16
C LYS A 522 -17.37 28.57 40.31
N ALA A 523 -17.81 28.93 39.11
CA ALA A 523 -18.52 28.00 38.21
C ALA A 523 -17.60 26.92 37.60
N TRP A 524 -16.31 27.22 37.44
CA TRP A 524 -15.33 26.26 36.89
C TRP A 524 -14.78 25.26 37.94
N ALA A 525 -15.03 25.49 39.23
CA ALA A 525 -14.62 24.57 40.29
C ALA A 525 -15.58 23.37 40.42
N SER A 526 -16.76 23.40 39.80
CA SER A 526 -17.78 22.36 39.91
C SER A 526 -17.88 21.40 38.72
N GLU A 527 -17.19 21.66 37.61
CA GLU A 527 -17.21 20.77 36.42
C GLU A 527 -15.81 20.27 36.09
N GLY A 528 -15.38 19.25 36.83
CA GLY A 528 -14.16 18.49 36.57
C GLY A 528 -14.45 17.22 35.78
N ASP A 529 -14.57 17.32 34.46
CA ASP A 529 -14.98 16.22 33.58
C ASP A 529 -13.84 15.35 33.01
N ILE A 530 -12.67 15.32 33.67
CA ILE A 530 -11.56 14.42 33.28
C ILE A 530 -11.34 13.30 34.32
N ALA A 531 -11.94 13.40 35.51
CA ALA A 531 -11.83 12.36 36.55
C ALA A 531 -12.82 11.18 36.37
N LYS A 532 -13.90 11.35 35.58
CA LYS A 532 -14.94 10.32 35.41
C LYS A 532 -14.56 9.22 34.41
N ALA A 533 -13.69 9.52 33.44
CA ALA A 533 -13.18 8.54 32.48
C ALA A 533 -12.11 7.60 33.08
N ALA A 534 -11.39 8.05 34.12
CA ALA A 534 -10.34 7.25 34.76
C ALA A 534 -10.86 6.31 35.87
N LEU A 535 -12.01 6.61 36.49
CA LEU A 535 -12.56 5.81 37.58
C LEU A 535 -13.37 4.59 37.09
N LEU A 536 -13.99 4.67 35.90
CA LEU A 536 -14.77 3.56 35.32
C LEU A 536 -13.93 2.42 34.74
N ARG A 537 -12.61 2.63 34.54
CA ARG A 537 -11.68 1.57 34.11
C ARG A 537 -10.99 0.82 35.26
N ARG A 538 -11.17 1.25 36.52
CA ARG A 538 -10.52 0.62 37.69
C ARG A 538 -11.31 -0.52 38.36
N GLN A 539 -12.53 -0.85 37.91
CA GLN A 539 -13.36 -1.88 38.56
C GLN A 539 -13.36 -3.26 37.87
N ALA A 540 -12.61 -3.48 36.79
CA ALA A 540 -12.63 -4.76 36.07
C ALA A 540 -11.25 -5.41 35.93
N VAL A 541 -10.52 -5.61 37.04
CA VAL A 541 -9.41 -6.57 37.07
C VAL A 541 -9.43 -7.29 38.43
N ARG A 542 -9.98 -8.51 38.46
CA ARG A 542 -9.68 -9.49 39.52
C ARG A 542 -8.44 -10.30 39.10
N PRO A 543 -7.44 -10.48 39.97
CA PRO A 543 -6.21 -11.19 39.60
C PRO A 543 -6.39 -12.71 39.68
N PHE A 544 -5.99 -13.43 38.62
CA PHE A 544 -5.71 -14.86 38.68
C PHE A 544 -4.43 -15.09 39.48
N ARG A 545 -4.52 -15.94 40.51
CA ARG A 545 -3.40 -16.32 41.39
C ARG A 545 -2.40 -17.20 40.62
N HIS A 546 -1.12 -16.83 40.67
CA HIS A 546 -0.01 -17.70 40.31
C HIS A 546 0.07 -18.93 41.23
N VAL A 547 0.11 -20.10 40.60
CA VAL A 547 0.54 -21.38 41.17
C VAL A 547 2.02 -21.27 41.53
N ARG A 548 2.36 -21.48 42.81
CA ARG A 548 3.73 -21.74 43.24
C ARG A 548 4.03 -23.22 43.00
N ALA A 549 4.96 -23.50 42.10
CA ALA A 549 5.68 -24.77 42.08
C ALA A 549 6.86 -24.69 43.06
N ARG A 550 6.95 -25.67 43.96
CA ARG A 550 8.17 -26.15 44.62
C ARG A 550 7.95 -27.64 44.95
N PRO A 551 9.04 -28.41 45.03
CA PRO A 551 9.33 -29.58 44.19
C PRO A 551 8.44 -30.78 44.42
#